data_AF-A0A3N4HFW0-F1
#
_entry.id   AF-A0A3N4HFW0-F1
#
_cell.length_a   1.000
_cell.length_b   1.000
_cell.length_c   1.000
_cell.angle_alpha   90.00
_cell.angle_beta   90.00
_cell.angle_gamma   90.00
#
_symmetry.space_group_name_H-M   'P 1'
#
loop_
_entity.id
_entity.type
_entity.pdbx_description
1 polymer ?
#
loop_
_entity_poly.entity_id
_entity_poly.type
_entity_poly.pdbx_seq_one_letter_code
_entity_poly.pdbx_strand_id
1 'polypeptide(L)'
;MADAEPYTPVSIEAAINHCANRIANSVSVVNDRYKAFLTADRDFDHAFSQAFLDHDGPQTEKKHAAVVATISLREARDVADAAYRYADRKAKALEDELRALQSVNKSMRSAYSAAGVGER
;
A
#
# COMPACT_ATOMS: atom_id res chain seq x y z
N MET A 1 16.62 21.03 17.27
CA MET A 1 16.55 20.08 16.14
C MET A 1 17.48 18.94 16.48
N ALA A 2 16.99 17.71 16.57
CA ALA A 2 17.88 16.57 16.77
C ALA A 2 18.72 16.41 15.50
N ASP A 3 20.04 16.52 15.61
CA ASP A 3 20.97 16.26 14.52
C ASP A 3 20.73 14.81 14.06
N ALA A 4 20.30 14.64 12.82
CA ALA A 4 20.14 13.32 12.24
C ALA A 4 21.52 12.67 12.15
N GLU A 5 21.69 11.55 12.85
CA GLU A 5 22.96 10.83 12.86
C GLU A 5 23.35 10.45 11.42
N PRO A 6 24.54 10.82 10.95
CA PRO A 6 24.92 10.59 9.56
C PRO A 6 25.04 9.09 9.28
N TYR A 7 24.63 8.67 8.07
CA TYR A 7 24.75 7.28 7.66
C TYR A 7 26.22 6.83 7.66
N THR A 8 26.50 5.82 8.47
CA THR A 8 27.72 5.00 8.41
C THR A 8 27.50 3.78 7.51
N PRO A 9 28.57 3.13 7.00
CA PRO A 9 28.45 1.93 6.18
C PRO A 9 27.58 0.83 6.79
N VAL A 10 27.79 0.56 8.09
CA VAL A 10 27.04 -0.46 8.82
C VAL A 10 25.57 -0.04 8.99
N SER A 11 25.32 1.22 9.34
CA SER A 11 23.95 1.72 9.53
C SER A 11 23.12 1.65 8.25
N ILE A 12 23.72 1.93 7.08
CA ILE A 12 22.99 1.90 5.82
C ILE A 12 22.72 0.49 5.33
N GLU A 13 23.65 -0.46 5.56
CA GLU A 13 23.41 -1.87 5.28
C GLU A 13 22.30 -2.44 6.17
N ALA A 14 22.29 -2.07 7.45
CA ALA A 14 21.19 -2.42 8.36
C ALA A 14 19.84 -1.83 7.89
N ALA A 15 19.82 -0.56 7.47
CA ALA A 15 18.63 0.09 6.93
C ALA A 15 18.12 -0.58 5.64
N ILE A 16 19.02 -0.96 4.73
CA ILE A 16 18.68 -1.70 3.49
C ILE A 16 18.04 -3.05 3.84
N ASN A 17 18.65 -3.83 4.73
CA ASN A 17 18.10 -5.12 5.15
C ASN A 17 16.73 -4.98 5.83
N HIS A 18 16.59 -3.97 6.70
CA HIS A 18 15.31 -3.66 7.33
C HIS A 18 14.23 -3.26 6.31
N CYS A 19 14.56 -2.43 5.33
CA CYS A 19 13.63 -2.04 4.27
C CYS A 19 13.23 -3.25 3.41
N ALA A 20 14.19 -4.10 3.02
CA ALA A 20 13.91 -5.33 2.27
C ALA A 20 12.95 -6.26 3.01
N ASN A 21 13.12 -6.44 4.33
CA ASN A 21 12.20 -7.22 5.15
C ASN A 21 10.79 -6.60 5.20
N ARG A 22 10.70 -5.26 5.26
CA ARG A 22 9.40 -4.55 5.19
C ARG A 22 8.71 -4.73 3.84
N ILE A 23 9.46 -4.76 2.73
CA ILE A 23 8.93 -5.05 1.39
C ILE A 23 8.42 -6.49 1.32
N ALA A 24 9.18 -7.46 1.83
CA ALA A 24 8.71 -8.86 1.85
C ALA A 24 7.38 -9.00 2.61
N ASN A 25 7.25 -8.31 3.75
CA ASN A 25 6.01 -8.28 4.53
C ASN A 25 4.89 -7.48 3.86
N SER A 26 5.19 -6.50 2.99
CA SER A 26 4.15 -5.70 2.34
C SER A 26 3.35 -6.52 1.34
N VAL A 27 3.95 -7.53 0.70
CA VAL A 27 3.29 -8.40 -0.28
C VAL A 27 2.09 -9.12 0.33
N SER A 28 2.24 -9.74 1.51
CA SER A 28 1.14 -10.43 2.19
C SER A 28 0.04 -9.44 2.60
N VAL A 29 0.43 -8.29 3.16
CA VAL A 29 -0.51 -7.24 3.55
C VAL A 29 -1.32 -6.74 2.36
N VAL A 30 -0.68 -6.42 1.23
CA VAL A 30 -1.36 -5.95 0.03
C VAL A 30 -2.33 -7.00 -0.49
N ASN A 31 -1.90 -8.26 -0.57
CA ASN A 31 -2.75 -9.37 -1.00
C ASN A 31 -3.98 -9.55 -0.10
N ASP A 32 -3.80 -9.50 1.23
CA ASP A 32 -4.90 -9.69 2.17
C ASP A 32 -5.91 -8.53 2.08
N ARG A 33 -5.44 -7.30 1.93
CA ARG A 33 -6.33 -6.14 1.70
C ARG A 33 -7.04 -6.22 0.37
N TYR A 34 -6.37 -6.70 -0.68
CA TYR A 34 -7.00 -6.88 -1.99
C TYR A 34 -8.10 -7.94 -1.95
N LYS A 35 -7.86 -9.08 -1.28
CA LYS A 35 -8.88 -10.11 -1.07
C LYS A 35 -10.08 -9.57 -0.27
N ALA A 36 -9.83 -8.79 0.77
CA ALA A 36 -10.90 -8.16 1.54
C ALA A 36 -11.73 -7.20 0.69
N PHE A 37 -11.09 -6.38 -0.14
CA PHE A 37 -11.77 -5.51 -1.10
C PHE A 37 -12.62 -6.31 -2.09
N LEU A 38 -12.07 -7.34 -2.75
CA LEU A 38 -12.82 -8.18 -3.69
C LEU A 38 -13.99 -8.91 -3.05
N THR A 39 -13.89 -9.25 -1.77
CA THR A 39 -14.99 -9.87 -1.01
C THR A 39 -16.10 -8.85 -0.79
N ALA A 40 -15.76 -7.68 -0.24
CA ALA A 40 -16.73 -6.61 0.00
C ALA A 40 -17.40 -6.10 -1.30
N ASP A 41 -16.66 -6.06 -2.41
CA ASP A 41 -17.18 -5.69 -3.73
C ASP A 41 -18.23 -6.67 -4.23
N ARG A 42 -17.94 -7.98 -4.15
CA ARG A 42 -18.90 -9.04 -4.51
C ARG A 42 -20.13 -9.05 -3.62
N ASP A 43 -19.94 -8.86 -2.30
CA ASP A 43 -21.04 -8.83 -1.34
C ASP A 43 -21.98 -7.64 -1.64
N PHE A 44 -21.41 -6.46 -1.95
CA PHE A 44 -22.16 -5.30 -2.39
C PHE A 44 -22.92 -5.56 -3.69
N ASP A 45 -22.26 -6.08 -4.73
CA ASP A 45 -22.87 -6.32 -6.03
C ASP A 45 -24.04 -7.32 -5.95
N HIS A 46 -23.86 -8.39 -5.17
CA HIS A 46 -24.89 -9.39 -4.95
C HIS A 46 -26.08 -8.80 -4.20
N ALA A 47 -25.85 -8.12 -3.08
CA ALA A 47 -26.92 -7.51 -2.30
C ALA A 47 -27.65 -6.40 -3.08
N PHE A 48 -26.94 -5.61 -3.88
CA PHE A 48 -27.53 -4.55 -4.68
C PHE A 48 -28.45 -5.15 -5.74
N SER A 49 -27.96 -6.16 -6.46
CA SER A 49 -28.74 -6.87 -7.48
C SER A 49 -29.99 -7.52 -6.87
N GLN A 50 -29.84 -8.18 -5.71
CA GLN A 50 -30.96 -8.79 -5.00
C GLN A 50 -32.00 -7.73 -4.58
N ALA A 51 -31.58 -6.65 -3.92
CA ALA A 51 -32.48 -5.57 -3.50
C ALA A 51 -33.18 -4.89 -4.69
N PHE A 52 -32.51 -4.78 -5.83
CA PHE A 52 -33.09 -4.24 -7.06
C PHE A 52 -34.16 -5.16 -7.66
N LEU A 53 -33.94 -6.48 -7.61
CA LEU A 53 -34.89 -7.46 -8.12
C LEU A 53 -36.12 -7.60 -7.21
N ASP A 54 -35.92 -7.54 -5.89
CA ASP A 54 -36.97 -7.72 -4.87
C ASP A 54 -37.91 -6.53 -4.70
N HIS A 55 -37.49 -5.32 -5.07
CA HIS A 55 -38.39 -4.17 -5.05
C HIS A 55 -39.45 -4.31 -6.15
N ASP A 56 -40.63 -3.73 -5.95
CA ASP A 56 -41.65 -3.62 -7.00
C ASP A 56 -41.64 -2.23 -7.63
N GLY A 57 -42.34 -2.06 -8.75
CA GLY A 57 -42.55 -0.75 -9.35
C GLY A 57 -41.52 -0.32 -10.41
N PRO A 58 -41.52 0.97 -10.79
CA PRO A 58 -40.72 1.49 -11.89
C PRO A 58 -39.22 1.33 -11.65
N GLN A 59 -38.46 1.12 -12.74
CA GLN A 59 -37.01 0.89 -12.69
C GLN A 59 -36.22 1.91 -11.85
N THR A 60 -36.61 3.19 -11.90
CA THR A 60 -35.98 4.26 -11.14
C THR A 60 -36.17 4.09 -9.63
N GLU A 61 -37.37 3.71 -9.20
CA GLU A 61 -37.68 3.45 -7.79
C GLU A 61 -36.92 2.22 -7.28
N LYS A 62 -36.88 1.12 -8.07
CA LYS A 62 -36.07 -0.07 -7.75
C LYS A 62 -34.61 0.27 -7.51
N LYS A 63 -34.05 1.14 -8.36
CA LYS A 63 -32.66 1.58 -8.24
C LYS A 63 -32.43 2.34 -6.94
N HIS A 64 -33.30 3.29 -6.59
CA HIS A 64 -33.17 4.04 -5.35
C HIS A 64 -33.33 3.15 -4.12
N ALA A 65 -34.29 2.23 -4.13
CA ALA A 65 -34.49 1.26 -3.07
C ALA A 65 -33.25 0.38 -2.85
N ALA A 66 -32.67 -0.14 -3.94
CA ALA A 66 -31.44 -0.95 -3.87
C ALA A 66 -30.25 -0.16 -3.32
N VAL A 67 -30.08 1.12 -3.72
CA VAL A 67 -29.02 1.99 -3.19
C VAL A 67 -29.17 2.18 -1.69
N VAL A 68 -30.38 2.51 -1.22
CA VAL A 68 -30.64 2.73 0.20
C VAL A 68 -30.44 1.45 1.02
N ALA A 69 -30.89 0.31 0.50
CA ALA A 69 -30.76 -0.99 1.16
C ALA A 69 -29.31 -1.46 1.32
N THR A 70 -28.40 -1.02 0.45
CA THR A 70 -27.01 -1.50 0.38
C THR A 70 -25.96 -0.48 0.81
N ILE A 71 -26.37 0.61 1.42
CA ILE A 71 -25.48 1.73 1.77
C ILE A 71 -24.31 1.27 2.67
N SER A 72 -24.58 0.40 3.64
CA SER A 72 -23.57 -0.12 4.57
C SER A 72 -22.55 -1.02 3.88
N LEU A 73 -22.99 -1.83 2.91
CA LEU A 73 -22.11 -2.67 2.10
C LEU A 73 -21.24 -1.84 1.17
N ARG A 74 -21.81 -0.76 0.61
CA ARG A 74 -21.04 0.20 -0.18
C ARG A 74 -19.95 0.87 0.64
N GLU A 75 -20.29 1.33 1.85
CA GLU A 75 -19.32 1.91 2.78
C GLU A 75 -18.21 0.91 3.16
N ALA A 76 -18.58 -0.34 3.46
CA ALA A 76 -17.62 -1.39 3.76
C ALA A 76 -16.65 -1.66 2.58
N ARG A 77 -17.18 -1.70 1.36
CA ARG A 77 -16.37 -1.82 0.14
C ARG A 77 -15.43 -0.62 -0.03
N ASP A 78 -15.94 0.60 0.13
CA ASP A 78 -15.14 1.81 -0.07
C ASP A 78 -14.00 1.91 0.98
N VAL A 79 -14.25 1.48 2.23
CA VAL A 79 -13.22 1.33 3.27
C VAL A 79 -12.17 0.28 2.88
N ALA A 80 -12.61 -0.86 2.34
CA ALA A 80 -11.70 -1.92 1.90
C ALA A 80 -10.83 -1.50 0.69
N ASP A 81 -11.40 -0.78 -0.28
CA ASP A 81 -10.65 -0.19 -1.41
C ASP A 81 -9.61 0.81 -0.91
N ALA A 82 -10.01 1.73 -0.02
CA ALA A 82 -9.08 2.69 0.57
C ALA A 82 -7.91 2.01 1.31
N ALA A 83 -8.20 0.95 2.08
CA ALA A 83 -7.18 0.18 2.78
C ALA A 83 -6.22 -0.55 1.83
N TYR A 84 -6.75 -1.15 0.75
CA TYR A 84 -5.93 -1.78 -0.29
C TYR A 84 -5.03 -0.76 -1.00
N ARG A 85 -5.59 0.36 -1.47
CA ARG A 85 -4.81 1.43 -2.14
C ARG A 85 -3.74 2.02 -1.24
N TYR A 86 -4.03 2.17 0.05
CA TYR A 86 -3.03 2.63 1.02
C TYR A 86 -1.89 1.62 1.14
N ALA A 87 -2.21 0.32 1.27
CA ALA A 87 -1.20 -0.73 1.35
C ALA A 87 -0.32 -0.79 0.09
N ASP A 88 -0.91 -0.69 -1.10
CA ASP A 88 -0.19 -0.67 -2.39
C ASP A 88 0.75 0.55 -2.50
N ARG A 89 0.26 1.75 -2.16
CA ARG A 89 1.10 2.95 -2.14
C ARG A 89 2.23 2.86 -1.12
N LYS A 90 1.97 2.26 0.04
CA LYS A 90 3.00 2.04 1.06
C LYS A 90 4.07 1.06 0.57
N ALA A 91 3.69 -0.01 -0.12
CA ALA A 91 4.63 -0.94 -0.72
C ALA A 91 5.55 -0.23 -1.74
N LYS A 92 4.98 0.61 -2.61
CA LYS A 92 5.74 1.45 -3.56
C LYS A 92 6.69 2.42 -2.86
N ALA A 93 6.22 3.09 -1.80
CA ALA A 93 7.07 3.99 -1.02
C ALA A 93 8.27 3.27 -0.38
N LEU A 94 8.11 2.00 0.03
CA LEU A 94 9.23 1.18 0.54
C LEU A 94 10.23 0.83 -0.57
N GLU A 95 9.77 0.53 -1.78
CA GLU A 95 10.66 0.30 -2.93
C GLU A 95 11.48 1.55 -3.25
N ASP A 96 10.86 2.73 -3.21
CA ASP A 96 11.55 4.00 -3.42
C ASP A 96 12.52 4.33 -2.27
N GLU A 97 12.15 4.01 -1.02
CA GLU A 97 13.04 4.10 0.14
C GLU A 97 14.28 3.20 -0.05
N LEU A 98 14.09 1.96 -0.49
CA LEU A 98 15.20 1.03 -0.79
C LEU A 98 16.12 1.57 -1.89
N ARG A 99 15.56 2.12 -2.98
CA ARG A 99 16.34 2.75 -4.06
C ARG A 99 17.15 3.94 -3.55
N ALA A 100 16.57 4.77 -2.70
CA ALA A 100 17.27 5.90 -2.10
C ALA A 100 18.44 5.43 -1.22
N LEU A 101 18.22 4.43 -0.35
CA LEU A 101 19.28 3.84 0.49
C LEU A 101 20.41 3.24 -0.34
N GLN A 102 20.10 2.53 -1.41
CA GLN A 102 21.12 1.97 -2.33
C GLN A 102 21.93 3.07 -3.03
N SER A 103 21.29 4.17 -3.41
CA SER A 103 21.97 5.34 -4.00
C SER A 103 22.95 5.98 -3.02
N VAL A 104 22.51 6.20 -1.77
CA VAL A 104 23.37 6.75 -0.70
C VAL A 104 24.53 5.80 -0.40
N ASN A 105 24.30 4.49 -0.32
CA ASN A 105 25.37 3.49 -0.13
C ASN A 105 26.43 3.58 -1.23
N LYS A 106 26.01 3.69 -2.50
CA LYS A 106 26.91 3.85 -3.64
C LYS A 106 27.76 5.12 -3.53
N SER A 107 27.13 6.25 -3.22
CA SER A 107 27.83 7.54 -3.03
C SER A 107 28.88 7.47 -1.93
N MET A 108 28.51 6.88 -0.79
CA MET A 108 29.41 6.69 0.35
C MET A 108 30.58 5.77 0.00
N ARG A 109 30.35 4.62 -0.66
CA ARG A 109 31.43 3.74 -1.12
C ARG A 109 32.40 4.47 -2.06
N SER A 110 31.91 5.31 -2.97
CA SER A 110 32.77 6.13 -3.83
C SER A 110 33.63 7.13 -3.04
N ALA A 111 33.08 7.76 -1.99
CA ALA A 111 33.82 8.69 -1.13
C ALA A 111 34.96 7.99 -0.35
N TYR A 112 34.68 6.82 0.25
CA TYR A 112 35.71 6.03 0.95
C TYR A 112 36.81 5.53 0.00
N SER A 113 36.45 5.09 -1.22
CA SER A 113 37.43 4.68 -2.23
C SER A 113 38.32 5.84 -2.70
N ALA A 114 37.78 7.04 -2.85
CA ALA A 114 38.57 8.22 -3.23
C ALA A 114 39.55 8.65 -2.13
N ALA A 115 39.14 8.56 -0.86
CA ALA A 115 39.99 8.87 0.28
C ALA A 115 41.20 7.93 0.40
N GLY A 116 41.09 6.66 -0.02
CA GLY A 116 42.18 5.69 0.00
C GLY A 116 43.18 5.78 -1.16
N VAL A 117 42.95 6.66 -2.14
CA VAL A 117 43.79 6.79 -3.35
C VAL A 117 44.66 8.07 -3.32
N GLY A 118 44.37 9.03 -2.45
CA GLY A 118 45.07 10.34 -2.41
C GLY A 118 46.47 10.35 -1.78
N GLU A 119 46.96 9.23 -1.26
CA GLU A 119 48.23 9.13 -0.52
C GLU A 119 49.36 8.39 -1.28
N ARG A 120 49.28 8.31 -2.61
CA ARG A 120 50.34 7.72 -3.46
C ARG A 120 51.00 8.74 -4.37
#